data_AF-A0A2V8DPS1-F1
#
_entry.id   AF-A0A2V8DPS1-F1
#
_cell.length_a   1.000
_cell.length_b   1.000
_cell.length_c   1.000
_cell.angle_alpha   90.00
_cell.angle_beta   90.00
_cell.angle_gamma   90.00
#
_symmetry.space_group_name_H-M   'P 1'
#
loop_
_entity.id
_entity.type
_entity.pdbx_description
1 polymer ?
#
loop_
_entity_poly.entity_id
_entity_poly.type
_entity_poly.pdbx_seq_one_letter_code
_entity_poly.pdbx_strand_id
1 'polypeptide(L)'
;MVAFKVVTGGTLFRVDDQPTTLWALRREGRQVACLARLVSYGIEIDIAYDGEAVVTRTFETGDEALAWAEKKRAEREAQGWSLP
;
A
#
# COMPACT_ATOMS: atom_id res chain seq x y z
N MET A 1 9.70 10.22 8.27
CA MET A 1 8.79 11.34 7.97
C MET A 1 8.44 11.23 6.49
N VAL A 2 7.33 10.58 6.15
CA VAL A 2 6.91 10.38 4.75
C VAL A 2 6.24 11.67 4.29
N ALA A 3 6.81 12.32 3.28
CA ALA A 3 6.35 13.60 2.77
C ALA A 3 5.18 13.38 1.80
N PHE A 4 3.98 13.83 2.17
CA PHE A 4 2.81 13.85 1.30
C PHE A 4 2.90 15.06 0.37
N LYS A 5 3.03 14.82 -0.94
CA LYS A 5 3.09 15.88 -1.94
C LYS A 5 1.68 16.14 -2.47
N VAL A 6 1.03 17.18 -1.96
CA VAL A 6 -0.27 17.66 -2.47
C VAL A 6 -0.02 18.55 -3.69
N VAL A 7 -0.49 18.13 -4.87
CA VAL A 7 -0.49 18.95 -6.09
C VAL A 7 -1.92 19.44 -6.33
N THR A 8 -2.13 20.74 -6.14
CA THR A 8 -3.42 21.41 -6.34
C THR A 8 -3.51 21.95 -7.76
N GLY A 9 -4.44 21.43 -8.57
CA GLY A 9 -4.77 21.97 -9.90
C GLY A 9 -6.27 21.81 -10.16
N GLY A 10 -7.01 22.92 -10.07
CA GLY A 10 -8.48 22.93 -10.08
C GLY A 10 -9.10 22.47 -11.40
N THR A 11 -9.96 21.45 -11.30
CA THR A 11 -11.14 21.14 -12.14
C THR A 11 -11.78 19.92 -11.48
N LEU A 12 -13.06 20.02 -11.04
CA LEU A 12 -13.92 18.94 -10.50
C LEU A 12 -13.18 17.72 -9.91
N PHE A 13 -12.91 17.79 -8.59
CA PHE A 13 -12.14 16.85 -7.77
C PHE A 13 -12.35 15.35 -8.11
N ARG A 14 -11.61 14.83 -9.09
CA ARG A 14 -11.10 13.46 -9.02
C ARG A 14 -9.93 13.55 -8.05
N VAL A 15 -10.15 13.11 -6.81
CA VAL A 15 -9.03 12.77 -5.93
C VAL A 15 -8.28 11.69 -6.68
N ASP A 16 -7.18 12.06 -7.33
CA ASP A 16 -6.15 11.12 -7.76
C ASP A 16 -5.53 10.58 -6.45
N ASP A 17 -6.31 9.76 -5.72
CA ASP A 17 -5.86 9.09 -4.50
C ASP A 17 -4.96 7.95 -4.97
N GLN A 18 -3.80 8.32 -5.51
CA GLN A 18 -2.82 7.35 -5.94
C GLN A 18 -2.37 6.61 -4.68
N PRO A 19 -2.59 5.29 -4.61
CA PRO A 19 -2.18 4.54 -3.44
C PRO A 19 -0.67 4.67 -3.26
N THR A 20 -0.27 5.04 -2.05
CA THR A 20 1.13 5.10 -1.65
C THR A 20 1.67 3.68 -1.50
N THR A 21 2.71 3.33 -2.24
CA THR A 21 3.38 2.04 -2.06
C THR A 21 4.20 2.07 -0.77
N LEU A 22 3.83 1.25 0.21
CA LEU A 22 4.55 1.10 1.48
C LEU A 22 5.79 0.21 1.31
N TRP A 23 5.63 -0.88 0.56
CA TRP A 23 6.72 -1.77 0.20
C TRP A 23 6.36 -2.58 -1.05
N ALA A 24 7.38 -3.04 -1.76
CA ALA A 24 7.24 -4.00 -2.84
C ALA A 24 8.32 -5.07 -2.69
N LEU A 25 7.96 -6.32 -2.94
CA LEU A 25 8.84 -7.47 -2.92
C LEU A 25 8.72 -8.24 -4.23
N ARG A 26 9.76 -8.94 -4.62
CA ARG A 26 9.81 -9.80 -5.81
C ARG A 26 10.20 -11.22 -5.43
N ARG A 27 9.66 -12.18 -6.17
CA ARG A 27 10.02 -13.59 -6.09
C ARG A 27 9.74 -14.28 -7.42
N GLU A 28 10.72 -14.98 -7.97
CA GLU A 28 10.54 -15.85 -9.16
C GLU A 28 9.81 -15.15 -10.33
N GLY A 29 10.15 -13.89 -10.60
CA GLY A 29 9.53 -13.09 -11.67
C GLY A 29 8.18 -12.48 -11.32
N ARG A 30 7.59 -12.81 -10.16
CA ARG A 30 6.37 -12.21 -9.63
C ARG A 30 6.68 -11.05 -8.69
N GLN A 31 5.77 -10.08 -8.64
CA GLN A 31 5.86 -8.94 -7.74
C GLN A 31 4.67 -8.92 -6.78
N VAL A 32 4.92 -8.59 -5.52
CA VAL A 32 3.89 -8.23 -4.55
C VAL A 32 4.16 -6.83 -4.03
N ALA A 33 3.14 -5.99 -4.01
CA ALA A 33 3.21 -4.62 -3.51
C ALA A 33 2.16 -4.42 -2.43
N CYS A 34 2.50 -3.63 -1.42
CA CYS A 34 1.56 -3.13 -0.45
C CYS A 34 1.30 -1.66 -0.72
N LEU A 35 0.04 -1.35 -0.96
CA LEU A 35 -0.49 -0.09 -1.42
C LEU A 35 -1.39 0.45 -0.32
N ALA A 36 -1.18 1.69 0.11
CA ALA A 36 -1.98 2.36 1.13
C ALA A 36 -2.71 3.54 0.50
N ARG A 37 -4.02 3.63 0.68
CA ARG A 37 -4.84 4.75 0.21
C ARG A 37 -5.67 5.33 1.34
N LEU A 38 -5.94 6.63 1.28
CA LEU A 38 -6.77 7.31 2.25
C LEU A 38 -8.22 7.25 1.77
N VAL A 39 -9.11 6.74 2.60
CA VAL A 39 -10.55 6.67 2.31
C VAL A 39 -11.32 7.49 3.33
N SER A 40 -12.57 7.85 3.00
CA SER A 40 -13.39 8.77 3.81
C SER A 40 -13.57 8.38 5.28
N TYR A 41 -13.32 7.12 5.63
CA TYR A 41 -13.53 6.52 6.95
C TYR A 41 -12.29 5.80 7.49
N GLY A 42 -11.11 5.98 6.89
CA GLY A 42 -9.89 5.34 7.38
C GLY A 42 -8.78 5.23 6.35
N ILE A 43 -7.90 4.27 6.56
CA ILE A 43 -6.79 3.93 5.66
C ILE A 43 -7.02 2.54 5.12
N GLU A 44 -7.07 2.43 3.80
CA GLU A 44 -7.17 1.15 3.15
C GLU A 44 -5.80 0.68 2.68
N ILE A 45 -5.47 -0.56 3.00
CA ILE A 45 -4.27 -1.25 2.55
C ILE A 45 -4.69 -2.34 1.56
N ASP A 46 -4.13 -2.26 0.36
CA ASP A 46 -4.21 -3.29 -0.66
C ASP A 46 -2.88 -4.04 -0.76
N ILE A 47 -2.93 -5.36 -0.80
CA ILE A 47 -1.81 -6.20 -1.22
C ILE A 47 -2.07 -6.57 -2.66
N ALA A 48 -1.27 -6.05 -3.58
CA ALA A 48 -1.36 -6.30 -5.00
C ALA A 48 -0.29 -7.30 -5.45
N TYR A 49 -0.69 -8.35 -6.15
CA TYR A 49 0.24 -9.24 -6.86
C TYR A 49 0.23 -8.89 -8.34
N ASP A 50 1.40 -8.63 -8.89
CA ASP A 50 1.57 -8.32 -10.32
C ASP A 50 0.66 -7.17 -10.81
N GLY A 51 0.34 -6.24 -9.89
CA GLY A 51 -0.53 -5.08 -10.14
C GLY A 51 -2.01 -5.28 -9.75
N GLU A 52 -2.42 -6.48 -9.38
CA GLU A 52 -3.80 -6.81 -9.03
C GLU A 52 -3.99 -6.98 -7.52
N ALA A 53 -4.87 -6.17 -6.91
CA ALA A 53 -5.18 -6.24 -5.48
C ALA A 53 -5.87 -7.57 -5.14
N VAL A 54 -5.21 -8.43 -4.36
CA VAL A 54 -5.77 -9.72 -3.91
C VAL A 54 -6.27 -9.68 -2.46
N VAL A 55 -5.77 -8.75 -1.66
CA VAL A 55 -6.23 -8.54 -0.29
C VAL A 55 -6.43 -7.05 -0.10
N THR A 56 -7.63 -6.67 0.29
CA THR A 56 -7.99 -5.29 0.66
C THR A 56 -8.41 -5.28 2.11
N ARG A 57 -7.87 -4.36 2.90
CA ARG A 57 -8.25 -4.20 4.30
C ARG A 57 -8.24 -2.74 4.71
N THR A 58 -9.33 -2.29 5.32
CA THR A 58 -9.45 -0.95 5.90
C THR A 58 -9.09 -0.96 7.38
N PHE A 59 -8.42 0.09 7.82
CA PHE A 59 -7.99 0.37 9.17
C PHE A 59 -8.51 1.74 9.59
N GLU A 60 -8.78 1.89 10.89
CA GLU A 60 -9.24 3.17 11.45
C GLU A 60 -8.07 4.15 11.61
N THR A 61 -6.85 3.63 11.88
CA THR A 61 -5.65 4.44 12.11
C THR A 61 -4.47 4.05 11.22
N GLY A 62 -3.57 5.01 11.00
CA GLY A 62 -2.37 4.80 10.18
C GLY A 62 -1.33 3.93 10.85
N ASP A 63 -1.19 4.03 12.17
CA ASP A 63 -0.28 3.17 12.94
C ASP A 63 -0.69 1.70 12.84
N GLU A 64 -1.99 1.38 12.91
CA GLU A 64 -2.48 0.01 12.73
C GLU A 64 -2.25 -0.49 11.30
N ALA A 65 -2.52 0.36 10.31
CA ALA A 65 -2.31 0.04 8.91
C ALA A 65 -0.82 -0.26 8.61
N LEU A 66 0.09 0.57 9.12
CA LEU A 66 1.53 0.40 8.98
C LEU A 66 2.04 -0.83 9.73
N ALA A 67 1.60 -1.05 10.97
CA ALA A 67 1.99 -2.24 11.74
C ALA A 67 1.54 -3.53 11.05
N TRP A 68 0.33 -3.53 10.47
CA TRP A 68 -0.16 -4.65 9.68
C TRP A 68 0.63 -4.84 8.39
N ALA A 69 0.93 -3.77 7.66
CA ALA A 69 1.72 -3.81 6.44
C ALA A 69 3.12 -4.37 6.71
N GLU A 70 3.80 -3.94 7.78
CA GLU A 70 5.13 -4.42 8.13
C GLU A 70 5.11 -5.90 8.56
N LYS A 71 4.09 -6.30 9.33
CA LYS A 71 3.88 -7.73 9.64
C LYS A 71 3.72 -8.55 8.38
N LYS A 72 2.95 -8.07 7.40
CA LYS A 72 2.76 -8.76 6.11
C LYS A 72 4.06 -8.83 5.33
N ARG A 73 4.85 -7.76 5.31
CA ARG A 73 6.17 -7.75 4.68
C ARG A 73 7.07 -8.84 5.27
N ALA A 74 7.24 -8.87 6.60
CA ALA A 74 8.06 -9.87 7.28
C ALA A 74 7.59 -11.31 7.02
N GLU A 75 6.27 -11.55 7.00
CA GLU A 75 5.70 -12.85 6.61
C GLU A 75 6.07 -13.26 5.18
N ARG A 76 6.15 -12.31 4.23
CA ARG A 76 6.53 -12.59 2.84
C ARG A 76 8.04 -12.78 2.73
N GLU A 77 8.83 -11.98 3.41
CA GLU A 77 10.29 -12.16 3.49
C GLU A 77 10.64 -13.55 4.04
N ALA A 78 9.95 -14.02 5.07
CA ALA A 78 10.09 -15.38 5.60
C ALA A 78 9.69 -16.49 4.60
N GLN A 79 8.85 -16.16 3.60
CA GLN A 79 8.47 -17.05 2.50
C GLN A 79 9.42 -16.94 1.29
N GLY A 80 10.55 -16.27 1.43
CA GLY A 80 11.57 -16.12 0.39
C GLY A 80 11.26 -15.01 -0.63
N TRP A 81 10.38 -14.07 -0.30
CA TRP A 81 10.25 -12.84 -1.08
C TRP A 81 11.35 -11.87 -0.68
N SER A 82 11.87 -11.08 -1.61
CA SER A 82 12.97 -10.15 -1.34
C SER A 82 12.68 -8.78 -1.92
N LEU A 83 13.34 -7.76 -1.37
CA LEU A 83 13.31 -6.43 -1.97
C LEU A 83 13.82 -6.49 -3.42
N PRO A 84 13.22 -5.72 -4.34
CA PRO A 84 13.68 -5.62 -5.73
C PRO A 84 15.12 -5.11 -5.85
#